data_AF-A0A1M3ND72-F1
#
_entry.id   AF-A0A1M3ND72-F1
#
_cell.length_a   1.000
_cell.length_b   1.000
_cell.length_c   1.000
_cell.angle_alpha   90.00
_cell.angle_beta   90.00
_cell.angle_gamma   90.00
#
_symmetry.space_group_name_H-M   'P 1'
#
loop_
_entity.id
_entity.type
_entity.pdbx_description
1 polymer ?
#
loop_
_entity_poly.entity_id
_entity_poly.type
_entity_poly.pdbx_seq_one_letter_code
_entity_poly.pdbx_strand_id
1 'polypeptide(L)'
;MKYSLFLFDLDDTLLDFRASERLSFARIVAGSVDAARVEAVFADYQAINHQLWVDFEQGRVSKDVLKVERFRRVFSAHAIDADPVAASHAYLEC
;
A
#
# COMPACT_ATOMS: atom_id res chain seq x y z
N MET A 1 11.03 38.79 3.81
CA MET A 1 9.58 38.49 3.99
C MET A 1 9.44 37.44 5.07
N LYS A 2 8.53 37.61 6.03
CA LYS A 2 8.17 36.57 7.01
C LYS A 2 6.87 35.91 6.55
N TYR A 3 6.88 34.59 6.38
CA TYR A 3 5.67 33.81 6.15
C TYR A 3 4.97 33.54 7.50
N SER A 4 3.64 33.64 7.53
CA SER A 4 2.81 33.46 8.73
C SER A 4 2.04 32.13 8.75
N LEU A 5 1.96 31.44 7.60
CA LEU A 5 1.29 30.15 7.44
C LEU A 5 2.15 29.23 6.59
N PHE A 6 2.35 28.01 7.06
CA PHE A 6 3.00 26.93 6.33
C PHE A 6 2.04 25.75 6.26
N LEU A 7 1.82 25.24 5.04
CA LEU A 7 1.08 24.02 4.79
C LEU A 7 2.11 22.97 4.37
N PHE A 8 2.24 21.93 5.18
CA PHE A 8 3.11 20.80 4.89
C PHE A 8 2.23 19.62 4.49
N ASP A 9 2.66 18.93 3.45
CA ASP A 9 2.18 17.58 3.22
C ASP A 9 2.74 16.65 4.32
N LEU A 10 2.02 15.58 4.63
CA LEU A 10 2.40 14.66 5.69
C LEU A 10 3.30 13.57 5.15
N ASP A 11 2.83 12.87 4.12
CA ASP A 11 3.49 11.71 3.53
C ASP A 11 4.64 12.17 2.62
N ASP A 12 5.78 11.47 2.67
CA ASP A 12 7.01 11.78 1.92
C ASP A 12 7.60 13.20 2.14
N THR A 13 7.01 14.01 3.04
CA THR A 13 7.50 15.35 3.43
C THR A 13 7.89 15.40 4.90
N LEU A 14 7.03 14.91 5.81
CA LEU A 14 7.33 14.84 7.25
C LEU A 14 7.54 13.40 7.72
N LEU A 15 6.87 12.43 7.11
CA LEU A 15 7.00 11.01 7.42
C LEU A 15 7.61 10.24 6.24
N ASP A 16 8.46 9.27 6.55
CA ASP A 16 8.91 8.27 5.57
C ASP A 16 7.83 7.19 5.42
N PHE A 17 6.80 7.56 4.65
CA PHE A 17 5.68 6.69 4.37
C PHE A 17 6.13 5.45 3.60
N ARG A 18 7.08 5.59 2.68
CA ARG A 18 7.63 4.49 1.88
C ARG A 18 8.32 3.43 2.74
N ALA A 19 9.15 3.82 3.70
CA ALA A 19 9.81 2.87 4.59
C ALA A 19 8.79 2.11 5.45
N SER A 20 7.76 2.80 5.94
CA SER A 20 6.69 2.24 6.76
C SER A 20 5.82 1.26 5.95
N GLU A 21 5.39 1.68 4.76
CA GLU A 21 4.62 0.86 3.82
C GLU A 21 5.37 -0.41 3.43
N ARG A 22 6.66 -0.31 3.10
CA ARG A 22 7.50 -1.46 2.77
C ARG A 22 7.59 -2.46 3.92
N LEU A 23 7.78 -1.96 5.15
CA LEU A 23 7.88 -2.82 6.33
C LEU A 23 6.57 -3.54 6.62
N SER A 24 5.44 -2.82 6.59
CA SER A 24 4.12 -3.40 6.78
C SER A 24 3.79 -4.42 5.70
N PHE A 25 4.07 -4.10 4.43
CA PHE A 25 3.87 -5.04 3.33
C PHE A 25 4.69 -6.33 3.51
N ALA A 26 6.00 -6.20 3.80
CA ALA A 26 6.88 -7.34 4.01
C ALA A 26 6.40 -8.26 5.15
N ARG A 27 5.81 -7.68 6.22
CA ARG A 27 5.19 -8.44 7.31
C ARG A 27 3.93 -9.19 6.86
N ILE A 28 3.09 -8.55 6.05
CA ILE A 28 1.84 -9.16 5.54
C ILE A 28 2.11 -10.37 4.65
N VAL A 29 3.13 -10.29 3.80
CA VAL A 29 3.47 -11.38 2.88
C VAL A 29 4.47 -12.40 3.46
N ALA A 30 4.92 -12.18 4.70
CA ALA A 30 5.85 -13.08 5.38
C ALA A 30 5.28 -14.51 5.45
N GLY A 31 6.04 -15.49 4.96
CA GLY A 31 5.62 -16.89 4.91
C GLY A 31 4.77 -17.27 3.70
N SER A 32 4.28 -16.30 2.91
CA SER A 32 3.58 -16.54 1.64
C SER A 32 4.43 -16.21 0.41
N VAL A 33 5.49 -15.41 0.59
CA VAL A 33 6.43 -14.99 -0.44
C VAL A 33 7.86 -15.22 0.03
N ASP A 34 8.70 -15.78 -0.85
CA ASP A 34 10.14 -15.92 -0.58
C ASP A 34 10.80 -14.57 -0.35
N ALA A 35 11.69 -14.47 0.64
CA ALA A 35 12.37 -13.22 0.98
C ALA A 35 13.08 -12.56 -0.24
N ALA A 36 13.62 -13.36 -1.16
CA ALA A 36 14.25 -12.87 -2.39
C ALA A 36 13.28 -12.24 -3.39
N ARG A 37 11.97 -12.54 -3.27
CA ARG A 37 10.91 -12.04 -4.15
C ARG A 37 10.13 -10.88 -3.55
N VAL A 38 10.22 -10.64 -2.23
CA VAL A 38 9.42 -9.63 -1.52
C VAL A 38 9.56 -8.24 -2.16
N GLU A 39 10.77 -7.80 -2.50
CA GLU A 39 10.99 -6.48 -3.10
C GLU A 39 10.38 -6.36 -4.51
N ALA A 40 10.39 -7.43 -5.31
CA ALA A 40 9.74 -7.44 -6.62
C ALA A 40 8.21 -7.38 -6.50
N VAL A 41 7.64 -8.20 -5.62
CA VAL A 41 6.20 -8.19 -5.32
C VAL A 41 5.78 -6.83 -4.72
N PHE A 42 6.63 -6.21 -3.92
CA PHE A 42 6.38 -4.89 -3.35
C PHE A 42 6.32 -3.80 -4.42
N ALA A 43 7.21 -3.84 -5.42
CA ALA A 43 7.17 -2.89 -6.54
C ALA A 43 5.83 -2.98 -7.32
N ASP A 44 5.34 -4.20 -7.56
CA ASP A 44 4.05 -4.43 -8.20
C ASP A 44 2.88 -3.95 -7.31
N TYR A 45 2.97 -4.18 -5.99
CA TYR A 45 2.03 -3.63 -5.02
C TYR A 45 1.99 -2.09 -5.07
N GLN A 46 3.14 -1.42 -5.15
CA GLN A 46 3.18 0.04 -5.22
C GLN A 46 2.53 0.56 -6.50
N ALA A 47 2.79 -0.07 -7.64
CA ALA A 47 2.15 0.30 -8.91
C ALA A 47 0.62 0.13 -8.84
N ILE A 48 0.15 -0.99 -8.30
CA ILE A 48 -1.27 -1.28 -8.12
C ILE A 48 -1.92 -0.29 -7.15
N ASN A 49 -1.29 -0.02 -6.00
CA ASN A 49 -1.78 0.91 -4.99
C ASN A 49 -1.89 2.33 -5.56
N HIS A 50 -0.87 2.80 -6.28
CA HIS A 50 -0.89 4.10 -6.93
C HIS A 50 -2.03 4.23 -7.94
N GLN A 51 -2.22 3.22 -8.81
CA GLN A 51 -3.30 3.23 -9.78
C GLN A 51 -4.69 3.29 -9.12
N LEU A 52 -4.88 2.56 -8.01
CA LEU A 52 -6.14 2.59 -7.27
C LEU A 52 -6.38 3.96 -6.60
N TRP A 53 -5.34 4.64 -6.14
CA TRP A 53 -5.46 6.01 -5.64
C TRP A 53 -5.89 6.98 -6.73
N VAL A 54 -5.31 6.88 -7.93
CA VAL A 54 -5.75 7.66 -9.10
C VAL A 54 -7.20 7.36 -9.45
N ASP A 55 -7.63 6.11 -9.38
CA ASP A 55 -9.03 5.73 -9.59
C ASP A 55 -9.96 6.29 -8.51
N PHE A 56 -9.50 6.37 -7.26
CA PHE A 56 -10.26 6.93 -6.14
C PHE A 56 -10.45 8.44 -6.31
N GLU A 57 -9.38 9.16 -6.67
CA GLU A 57 -9.43 10.60 -6.95
C GLU A 57 -10.39 10.93 -8.10
N GLN A 58 -10.54 10.01 -9.05
CA GLN A 58 -11.45 10.14 -10.19
C GLN A 58 -12.85 9.58 -9.91
N GLY A 59 -13.14 9.18 -8.66
CA GLY A 59 -14.45 8.69 -8.22
C GLY A 59 -14.84 7.31 -8.77
N ARG A 60 -13.90 6.55 -9.34
CA ARG A 60 -14.14 5.21 -9.92
C ARG A 60 -14.18 4.10 -8.89
N VAL A 61 -13.49 4.27 -7.77
CA VAL A 61 -13.44 3.30 -6.67
C VAL A 61 -13.64 4.03 -5.35
N SER A 62 -14.26 3.36 -4.38
CA SER A 62 -14.39 3.90 -3.02
C SER A 62 -13.15 3.58 -2.20
N LYS A 63 -12.90 4.37 -1.14
CA LYS A 63 -11.75 4.15 -0.25
C LYS A 63 -11.78 2.78 0.41
N ASP A 64 -12.96 2.27 0.77
CA ASP A 64 -13.08 0.96 1.41
C ASP A 64 -12.82 -0.19 0.44
N VAL A 65 -13.19 -0.03 -0.84
CA VAL A 65 -12.80 -0.99 -1.87
C VAL A 65 -11.30 -0.93 -2.13
N LEU A 66 -10.70 0.26 -2.25
CA LEU A 66 -9.26 0.44 -2.49
C LEU A 66 -8.39 -0.33 -1.47
N LYS A 67 -8.73 -0.23 -0.18
CA LYS A 67 -7.97 -0.84 0.93
C LYS A 67 -7.76 -2.34 0.74
N VAL A 68 -8.81 -3.05 0.29
CA VAL A 68 -8.80 -4.51 0.07
C VAL A 68 -8.31 -4.85 -1.33
N GLU A 69 -8.72 -4.06 -2.34
CA GLU A 69 -8.46 -4.34 -3.75
C GLU A 69 -6.98 -4.35 -4.09
N ARG A 70 -6.17 -3.49 -3.45
CA ARG A 70 -4.71 -3.48 -3.62
C ARG A 70 -4.07 -4.83 -3.27
N PHE A 71 -4.54 -5.50 -2.21
CA PHE A 71 -4.05 -6.83 -1.83
C PHE A 71 -4.62 -7.90 -2.74
N ARG A 72 -5.91 -7.83 -3.08
CA ARG A 72 -6.54 -8.79 -3.99
C ARG A 72 -5.80 -8.86 -5.33
N ARG A 73 -5.46 -7.71 -5.92
CA ARG A 73 -4.77 -7.64 -7.21
C ARG A 73 -3.34 -8.19 -7.14
N VAL A 74 -2.59 -7.82 -6.10
CA VAL A 74 -1.21 -8.31 -5.89
C VAL A 74 -1.20 -9.81 -5.63
N PHE A 75 -2.10 -10.30 -4.78
CA PHE A 75 -2.16 -11.72 -4.44
C PHE A 75 -2.52 -12.56 -5.67
N SER A 76 -3.47 -12.09 -6.47
CA SER A 76 -3.81 -12.72 -7.75
C SER A 76 -2.66 -12.69 -8.75
N ALA A 77 -1.91 -11.59 -8.84
CA ALA A 77 -0.79 -11.45 -9.79
C ALA A 77 0.39 -12.37 -9.46
N HIS A 78 0.59 -12.67 -8.18
CA HIS A 78 1.73 -13.47 -7.70
C HIS A 78 1.37 -14.87 -7.21
N ALA A 79 0.11 -15.30 -7.38
CA ALA A 79 -0.42 -16.56 -6.89
C ALA A 79 -0.19 -16.77 -5.39
N ILE A 80 -0.39 -15.70 -4.61
CA ILE A 80 -0.28 -15.72 -3.15
C ILE A 80 -1.62 -16.22 -2.59
N ASP A 81 -1.60 -17.37 -1.91
CA ASP A 81 -2.77 -17.94 -1.25
C ASP A 81 -2.97 -17.33 0.14
N ALA A 82 -3.54 -16.12 0.17
CA ALA A 82 -3.84 -15.38 1.38
C ALA A 82 -5.15 -14.60 1.24
N ASP A 83 -5.84 -14.33 2.36
CA ASP A 83 -7.07 -13.53 2.36
C ASP A 83 -6.74 -12.03 2.23
N PRO A 84 -7.17 -11.36 1.14
CA PRO A 84 -6.92 -9.93 0.94
C PRO A 84 -7.65 -9.05 1.96
N VAL A 85 -8.76 -9.50 2.55
CA VAL A 85 -9.47 -8.76 3.59
C VAL A 85 -8.66 -8.81 4.88
N ALA A 86 -8.27 -9.99 5.34
CA ALA A 86 -7.39 -10.15 6.51
C ALA A 86 -6.07 -9.37 6.34
N ALA A 87 -5.43 -9.44 5.17
CA ALA A 87 -4.24 -8.66 4.85
C ALA A 87 -4.46 -7.15 4.95
N SER A 88 -5.59 -6.66 4.44
CA SER A 88 -5.95 -5.25 4.56
C SER A 88 -6.14 -4.82 6.02
N HIS A 89 -6.76 -5.65 6.85
CA HIS A 89 -6.93 -5.36 8.27
C HIS A 89 -5.58 -5.30 8.99
N ALA A 90 -4.77 -6.34 8.86
CA ALA A 90 -3.45 -6.42 9.50
C ALA A 90 -2.52 -5.27 9.04
N TYR A 91 -2.62 -4.81 7.80
CA TYR A 91 -1.83 -3.69 7.30
C TYR A 91 -2.18 -2.36 8.01
N LEU A 92 -3.45 -2.17 8.41
CA LEU A 92 -3.91 -0.96 9.08
C LEU A 92 -3.62 -0.96 10.59
N GLU A 93 -3.28 -2.13 11.16
CA GLU A 93 -2.93 -2.31 12.57
C GLU A 93 -1.41 -2.29 12.83
N CYS A 94 -0.59 -2.27 11.77
CA CYS A 94 0.87 -2.31 11.82
C CYS A 94 1.53 -0.98 12.20
#